data_AF-A0A926ZBP7-F1
#
_entry.id   AF-A0A926ZBP7-F1
#
_cell.length_a   1.000
_cell.length_b   1.000
_cell.length_c   1.000
_cell.angle_alpha   90.00
_cell.angle_beta   90.00
_cell.angle_gamma   90.00
#
_symmetry.space_group_name_H-M   'P 1'
#
loop_
_entity.id
_entity.type
_entity.pdbx_description
1 polymer ?
#
loop_
_entity_poly.entity_id
_entity_poly.type
_entity_poly.pdbx_seq_one_letter_code
_entity_poly.pdbx_strand_id
1 'polypeptide(L)'
;MRFLFLLVVIAAGGWLVYGAISRSNASANNITPDPGITPAPSEQRPNRPTSRRYPPEDVRDYESYHRVIEQTVNMVRDPEAQALANRYGLDILNVTWEDTGRYQNSAVGPNISDMTIQVQQRHPIRDDYALHLMPVIRYPNFTDQSADIDIDQFFLPLGNQRGEDLQPVPLREVLDNLRDYLTEPDSWAGRGRSLLADRDTHVLVSAQACFLPIPQQGMAEFNPVLFNYQSYPGDPAVLTLLVTRQGTSVTVIDNQRDGFEAGRTWGQRLFFNKNGDRASLTGQRLSDYQAENPNGEPSQASAAGEEGLNMVMLIQVPLRQRQPANFGLEDADITMVSPPSAAMGSAARGPSNVEEAVIGHGAVEGPFTEIAGLPIERDDRFPIRVTVQFYKATSNGVVSEKDIQQIRQQIARVYDDADYVGSLVVDGLRGRPTEYDGPHEEPEGWWEDFWQHYRDRIK
;
A
#
# COMPACT_ATOMS: atom_id res chain seq x y z
N MET A 1 -28.70 26.89 8.33
CA MET A 1 -28.28 27.60 7.10
C MET A 1 -26.98 28.36 7.35
N ARG A 2 -25.85 27.63 7.28
CA ARG A 2 -24.47 28.06 6.95
C ARG A 2 -23.62 26.79 7.00
N PHE A 3 -23.46 26.20 5.83
CA PHE A 3 -22.66 25.00 5.55
C PHE A 3 -21.19 25.29 5.82
N LEU A 4 -20.51 24.41 6.56
CA LEU A 4 -19.05 24.34 6.60
C LEU A 4 -18.68 22.96 6.03
N PHE A 5 -18.41 22.95 4.72
CA PHE A 5 -17.84 21.81 4.01
C PHE A 5 -16.39 21.62 4.49
N LEU A 6 -16.09 20.49 5.10
CA LEU A 6 -14.73 19.97 5.20
C LEU A 6 -14.70 18.70 4.35
N LEU A 7 -14.43 18.87 3.05
CA LEU A 7 -14.18 17.76 2.12
C LEU A 7 -12.85 17.09 2.50
N VAL A 8 -12.89 15.77 2.64
CA VAL A 8 -11.73 14.90 2.39
C VAL A 8 -11.57 14.83 0.87
N VAL A 9 -10.82 15.80 0.32
CA VAL A 9 -10.30 15.77 -1.06
C VAL A 9 -8.84 16.18 -0.99
N ILE A 10 -7.97 15.25 -1.36
CA ILE A 10 -6.56 15.54 -1.65
C ILE A 10 -6.48 16.09 -3.09
N ALA A 11 -5.69 17.17 -3.22
CA ALA A 11 -5.17 17.80 -4.44
C ALA A 11 -6.12 18.67 -5.31
N ALA A 12 -6.10 19.98 -5.04
CA ALA A 12 -6.13 21.01 -6.09
C ALA A 12 -5.39 22.26 -5.61
N GLY A 13 -4.45 22.77 -6.40
CA GLY A 13 -3.63 23.94 -6.07
C GLY A 13 -4.43 25.25 -6.02
N GLY A 14 -4.00 26.16 -5.16
CA GLY A 14 -4.54 27.51 -5.09
C GLY A 14 -3.86 28.34 -4.00
N TRP A 15 -3.05 29.31 -4.41
CA TRP A 15 -2.44 30.32 -3.54
C TRP A 15 -3.51 31.20 -2.88
N LEU A 16 -3.34 31.53 -1.60
CA LEU A 16 -3.77 32.81 -1.03
C LEU A 16 -2.96 33.14 0.24
N VAL A 17 -2.19 34.22 0.12
CA VAL A 17 -1.39 34.87 1.16
C VAL A 17 -2.33 35.58 2.14
N TYR A 18 -2.21 35.34 3.45
CA TYR A 18 -2.50 36.35 4.47
C TYR A 18 -1.61 36.17 5.70
N GLY A 19 -0.82 37.20 6.00
CA GLY A 19 0.03 37.27 7.17
C GLY A 19 -0.75 37.66 8.43
N ALA A 20 -0.33 37.12 9.56
CA ALA A 20 -0.60 37.71 10.87
C ALA A 20 0.60 37.45 11.80
N ILE A 21 1.26 38.55 12.12
CA ILE A 21 2.33 38.69 13.11
C ILE A 21 1.74 38.44 14.51
N SER A 22 2.36 37.58 15.30
CA SER A 22 2.22 37.63 16.76
C SER A 22 3.58 37.50 17.43
N ARG A 23 4.01 38.62 18.02
CA ARG A 23 5.17 38.74 18.90
C ARG A 23 4.78 38.20 20.27
N SER A 24 5.64 37.42 20.92
CA SER A 24 5.65 37.39 22.38
C SER A 24 7.08 37.44 22.91
N ASN A 25 7.22 38.31 23.90
CA ASN A 25 8.46 38.87 24.43
C ASN A 25 9.20 37.91 25.38
N ALA A 26 10.51 38.14 25.42
CA ALA A 26 11.45 37.65 26.41
C ALA A 26 11.09 38.01 27.85
N SER A 27 11.56 37.17 28.79
CA SER A 27 11.99 37.65 30.11
C SER A 27 13.19 36.84 30.58
N ALA A 28 14.35 37.47 30.49
CA ALA A 28 15.57 37.08 31.18
C ALA A 28 15.44 37.40 32.68
N ASN A 29 15.90 36.51 33.55
CA ASN A 29 16.21 36.84 34.93
C ASN A 29 17.66 36.43 35.22
N ASN A 30 18.50 37.46 35.31
CA ASN A 30 19.84 37.42 35.90
C ASN A 30 19.70 37.39 37.43
N ILE A 31 20.39 36.46 38.07
CA ILE A 31 20.71 36.54 39.51
C ILE A 31 22.23 36.49 39.65
N THR A 32 22.77 37.49 40.34
CA THR A 32 24.18 37.73 40.65
C THR A 32 24.75 36.75 41.68
N PRO A 33 26.08 36.56 41.76
CA PRO A 33 26.72 35.52 42.56
C PRO A 33 27.11 35.98 43.97
N ASP A 34 26.97 35.09 44.96
CA ASP A 34 27.49 35.23 46.33
C ASP A 34 28.87 34.55 46.43
N PRO A 35 29.93 35.19 46.97
CA PRO A 35 31.27 34.64 46.99
C PRO A 35 31.58 33.96 48.32
N GLY A 36 31.78 32.65 48.30
CA GLY A 36 32.52 31.99 49.38
C GLY A 36 32.07 30.59 49.73
N ILE A 37 32.34 29.61 48.87
CA ILE A 37 32.53 28.21 49.29
C ILE A 37 33.64 27.58 48.41
N THR A 38 34.73 27.20 49.04
CA THR A 38 35.88 26.46 48.50
C THR A 38 35.43 25.05 48.05
N PRO A 39 35.88 24.52 46.89
CA PRO A 39 35.39 23.23 46.39
C PRO A 39 36.03 22.04 47.12
N ALA A 40 35.18 21.09 47.53
CA ALA A 40 35.57 19.75 47.95
C ALA A 40 35.92 18.86 46.73
N PRO A 41 36.69 17.77 46.89
CA PRO A 41 37.27 17.01 45.79
C PRO A 41 36.21 16.33 44.92
N SER A 42 36.46 16.33 43.62
CA SER A 42 35.62 15.76 42.56
C SER A 42 35.29 14.28 42.78
N GLU A 43 34.04 13.97 43.14
CA GLU A 43 33.48 12.65 42.88
C GLU A 43 33.29 12.48 41.37
N GLN A 44 33.96 11.47 40.82
CA GLN A 44 33.85 11.08 39.42
C GLN A 44 32.39 10.71 39.11
N ARG A 45 31.73 11.55 38.31
CA ARG A 45 30.48 11.17 37.65
C ARG A 45 30.75 9.95 36.77
N PRO A 46 29.85 8.95 36.73
CA PRO A 46 29.97 7.83 35.81
C PRO A 46 30.06 8.37 34.37
N ASN A 47 31.02 7.84 33.62
CA ASN A 47 31.29 8.21 32.24
C ASN A 47 29.98 8.28 31.43
N ARG A 48 29.72 9.45 30.81
CA ARG A 48 28.79 9.55 29.68
C ARG A 48 29.18 8.47 28.67
N PRO A 49 28.23 7.69 28.14
CA PRO A 49 28.55 6.75 27.07
C PRO A 49 29.22 7.53 25.94
N THR A 50 30.42 7.08 25.58
CA THR A 50 31.20 7.58 24.44
C THR A 50 30.29 7.60 23.22
N SER A 51 30.17 8.75 22.55
CA SER A 51 29.45 8.89 21.29
C SER A 51 29.93 7.81 20.33
N ARG A 52 29.08 6.82 20.01
CA ARG A 52 29.35 5.83 18.98
C ARG A 52 29.54 6.63 17.68
N ARG A 53 30.78 6.76 17.21
CA ARG A 53 31.06 7.42 15.92
C ARG A 53 30.65 6.44 14.83
N TYR A 54 29.57 6.75 14.13
CA TYR A 54 29.16 6.02 12.94
C TYR A 54 30.13 6.34 11.78
N PRO A 55 30.42 5.38 10.88
CA PRO A 55 31.22 5.62 9.69
C PRO A 55 30.62 6.75 8.83
N PRO A 56 31.44 7.67 8.29
CA PRO A 56 30.98 8.67 7.32
C PRO A 56 30.41 8.08 6.02
N GLU A 57 30.59 6.78 5.76
CA GLU A 57 30.05 6.06 4.60
C GLU A 57 28.55 5.80 4.76
N ASP A 58 28.13 5.20 5.89
CA ASP A 58 26.72 4.94 6.19
C ASP A 58 25.83 6.19 6.09
N VAL A 59 26.33 7.35 6.51
CA VAL A 59 25.61 8.62 6.42
C VAL A 59 25.48 9.10 4.98
N ARG A 60 26.53 8.95 4.16
CA ARG A 60 26.51 9.34 2.74
C ARG A 60 25.57 8.45 1.94
N ASP A 61 25.58 7.14 2.21
CA ASP A 61 24.70 6.18 1.54
C ASP A 61 23.23 6.45 1.92
N TYR A 62 22.97 6.73 3.20
CA TYR A 62 21.66 7.17 3.68
C TYR A 62 21.18 8.44 2.95
N GLU A 63 21.99 9.49 2.88
CA GLU A 63 21.62 10.75 2.22
C GLU A 63 21.41 10.57 0.71
N SER A 64 22.21 9.73 0.06
CA SER A 64 22.09 9.38 -1.35
C SER A 64 20.76 8.70 -1.63
N TYR A 65 20.44 7.65 -0.87
CA TYR A 65 19.17 6.92 -1.02
C TYR A 65 17.96 7.78 -0.64
N HIS A 66 18.07 8.58 0.42
CA HIS A 66 17.04 9.53 0.83
C HIS A 66 16.68 10.48 -0.32
N ARG A 67 17.68 10.97 -1.07
CA ARG A 67 17.42 11.84 -2.23
C ARG A 67 16.60 11.14 -3.31
N VAL A 68 16.89 9.86 -3.57
CA VAL A 68 16.12 9.05 -4.53
C VAL A 68 14.68 8.90 -4.07
N ILE A 69 14.46 8.56 -2.78
CA ILE A 69 13.14 8.47 -2.17
C ILE A 69 12.37 9.79 -2.32
N GLU A 70 12.98 10.91 -1.94
CA GLU A 70 12.36 12.24 -2.05
C GLU A 70 11.97 12.58 -3.49
N GLN A 71 12.86 12.30 -4.44
CA GLN A 71 12.59 12.56 -5.85
C GLN A 71 11.40 11.74 -6.36
N THR A 72 11.34 10.45 -6.00
CA THR A 72 10.21 9.57 -6.35
C THR A 72 8.91 10.02 -5.68
N VAL A 73 8.90 10.25 -4.36
CA VAL A 73 7.69 10.71 -3.62
C VAL A 73 7.14 12.01 -4.20
N ASN A 74 8.01 12.92 -4.63
CA ASN A 74 7.60 14.21 -5.18
C ASN A 74 6.89 14.12 -6.55
N MET A 75 6.88 12.96 -7.21
CA MET A 75 6.15 12.78 -8.48
C MET A 75 4.66 13.10 -8.36
N VAL A 76 4.05 12.82 -7.21
CA VAL A 76 2.61 13.12 -6.96
C VAL A 76 2.33 14.63 -6.98
N ARG A 77 3.34 15.47 -6.76
CA ARG A 77 3.22 16.94 -6.78
C ARG A 77 3.94 17.59 -7.95
N ASP A 78 4.55 16.79 -8.82
CA ASP A 78 5.29 17.28 -9.98
C ASP A 78 4.30 17.72 -11.08
N PRO A 79 4.24 19.02 -11.43
CA PRO A 79 3.28 19.50 -12.43
C PRO A 79 3.49 18.89 -13.82
N GLU A 80 4.73 18.55 -14.20
CA GLU A 80 5.02 17.97 -15.51
C GLU A 80 4.60 16.49 -15.54
N ALA A 81 4.93 15.74 -14.48
CA ALA A 81 4.51 14.34 -14.36
C ALA A 81 2.98 14.23 -14.32
N GLN A 82 2.31 15.08 -13.53
CA GLN A 82 0.85 15.12 -13.45
C GLN A 82 0.22 15.53 -14.79
N ALA A 83 0.72 16.58 -15.45
CA ALA A 83 0.19 16.99 -16.74
C ALA A 83 0.35 15.91 -17.81
N LEU A 84 1.47 15.18 -17.78
CA LEU A 84 1.71 14.06 -18.69
C LEU A 84 0.77 12.88 -18.40
N ALA A 85 0.64 12.43 -17.15
CA ALA A 85 -0.31 11.36 -16.79
C ALA A 85 -1.75 11.71 -17.21
N ASN A 86 -2.18 12.94 -16.91
CA ASN A 86 -3.51 13.44 -17.26
C ASN A 86 -3.79 13.42 -18.77
N ARG A 87 -2.78 13.69 -19.62
CA ARG A 87 -2.93 13.57 -21.09
C ARG A 87 -3.30 12.16 -21.55
N TYR A 88 -3.01 11.13 -20.76
CA TYR A 88 -3.33 9.74 -21.04
C TYR A 88 -4.52 9.22 -20.21
N GLY A 89 -5.23 10.12 -19.51
CA GLY A 89 -6.37 9.77 -18.65
C GLY A 89 -5.98 9.05 -17.36
N LEU A 90 -4.74 9.22 -16.91
CA LEU A 90 -4.21 8.63 -15.68
C LEU A 90 -3.88 9.72 -14.65
N ASP A 91 -3.94 9.36 -13.38
CA ASP A 91 -3.50 10.16 -12.25
C ASP A 91 -2.28 9.53 -11.59
N ILE A 92 -1.43 10.34 -10.95
CA ILE A 92 -0.37 9.88 -10.04
C ILE A 92 -0.78 10.23 -8.60
N LEU A 93 -0.89 9.24 -7.72
CA LEU A 93 -1.43 9.37 -6.36
C LEU A 93 -0.68 8.52 -5.33
N ASN A 94 -0.89 8.81 -4.05
CA ASN A 94 -0.29 8.05 -2.93
C ASN A 94 -1.20 6.95 -2.36
N VAL A 95 -2.51 7.10 -2.51
CA VAL A 95 -3.51 6.19 -1.91
C VAL A 95 -4.55 5.84 -2.95
N THR A 96 -4.68 4.56 -3.26
CA THR A 96 -5.59 4.03 -4.28
C THR A 96 -6.81 3.41 -3.61
N TRP A 97 -7.95 3.47 -4.28
CA TRP A 97 -9.21 2.93 -3.76
C TRP A 97 -9.48 1.56 -4.38
N GLU A 98 -9.41 0.50 -3.56
CA GLU A 98 -9.49 -0.90 -3.98
C GLU A 98 -10.80 -1.55 -3.50
N ASP A 99 -11.92 -1.00 -3.95
CA ASP A 99 -13.23 -1.29 -3.38
C ASP A 99 -13.94 -2.45 -4.07
N THR A 100 -14.81 -3.12 -3.32
CA THR A 100 -15.75 -4.12 -3.87
C THR A 100 -17.21 -3.65 -3.81
N GLY A 101 -17.52 -2.65 -2.99
CA GLY A 101 -18.91 -2.30 -2.64
C GLY A 101 -19.24 -0.81 -2.55
N ARG A 102 -18.73 0.06 -3.42
CA ARG A 102 -18.99 1.52 -3.30
C ARG A 102 -20.43 1.92 -3.68
N TYR A 103 -20.98 2.95 -3.03
CA TYR A 103 -22.26 3.52 -3.45
C TYR A 103 -22.11 4.33 -4.75
N GLN A 104 -23.17 4.37 -5.56
CA GLN A 104 -23.18 5.11 -6.82
C GLN A 104 -22.97 6.60 -6.56
N ASN A 105 -22.07 7.21 -7.33
CA ASN A 105 -21.68 8.62 -7.23
C ASN A 105 -21.21 9.06 -5.83
N SER A 106 -20.70 8.13 -5.01
CA SER A 106 -20.21 8.40 -3.66
C SER A 106 -18.73 8.02 -3.53
N ALA A 107 -18.05 8.59 -2.53
CA ALA A 107 -16.71 8.15 -2.12
C ALA A 107 -16.75 7.01 -1.09
N VAL A 108 -17.92 6.70 -0.54
CA VAL A 108 -18.10 5.73 0.55
C VAL A 108 -18.96 4.55 0.14
N GLY A 109 -18.87 3.47 0.92
CA GLY A 109 -19.65 2.26 0.72
C GLY A 109 -19.22 1.14 1.66
N PRO A 110 -19.90 -0.01 1.61
CA PRO A 110 -19.42 -1.22 2.23
C PRO A 110 -18.18 -1.80 1.54
N ASN A 111 -17.37 -2.54 2.31
CA ASN A 111 -16.20 -3.29 1.85
C ASN A 111 -15.27 -2.45 0.93
N ILE A 112 -14.81 -1.33 1.47
CA ILE A 112 -13.91 -0.38 0.81
C ILE A 112 -12.52 -0.42 1.45
N SER A 113 -11.49 -0.33 0.61
CA SER A 113 -10.10 -0.45 1.04
C SER A 113 -9.23 0.64 0.45
N ASP A 114 -8.41 1.26 1.28
CA ASP A 114 -7.29 2.09 0.84
C ASP A 114 -6.05 1.21 0.65
N MET A 115 -5.38 1.34 -0.49
CA MET A 115 -4.10 0.69 -0.74
C MET A 115 -3.00 1.73 -0.98
N THR A 116 -1.80 1.45 -0.47
CA THR A 116 -0.58 2.23 -0.74
C THR A 116 0.62 1.29 -0.81
N ILE A 117 1.70 1.74 -1.44
CA ILE A 117 3.00 1.08 -1.36
C ILE A 117 3.90 1.92 -0.46
N GLN A 118 4.62 1.28 0.47
CA GLN A 118 5.43 1.97 1.47
C GLN A 118 6.88 1.49 1.47
N VAL A 119 7.81 2.45 1.56
CA VAL A 119 9.24 2.23 1.75
C VAL A 119 9.65 2.80 3.11
N GLN A 120 10.38 2.01 3.89
CA GLN A 120 10.96 2.44 5.15
C GLN A 120 12.45 2.77 4.95
N GLN A 121 12.93 3.82 5.62
CA GLN A 121 14.34 4.17 5.64
C GLN A 121 14.82 4.37 7.08
N ARG A 122 15.79 3.57 7.52
CA ARG A 122 16.44 3.71 8.83
C ARG A 122 17.48 4.82 8.80
N HIS A 123 17.43 5.73 9.76
CA HIS A 123 18.46 6.74 9.92
C HIS A 123 19.67 6.17 10.66
N PRO A 124 20.90 6.23 10.11
CA PRO A 124 22.06 5.51 10.65
C PRO A 124 22.50 5.99 12.05
N ILE A 125 22.31 7.28 12.37
CA ILE A 125 22.72 7.86 13.67
C ILE A 125 21.60 7.84 14.73
N ARG A 126 20.40 8.30 14.37
CA ARG A 126 19.26 8.45 15.29
C ARG A 126 18.58 7.12 15.60
N ASP A 127 18.81 6.12 14.75
CA ASP A 127 18.19 4.80 14.84
C ASP A 127 16.65 4.82 14.81
N ASP A 128 16.10 5.87 14.21
CA ASP A 128 14.69 5.99 13.91
C ASP A 128 14.42 5.70 12.43
N TYR A 129 13.16 5.44 12.11
CA TYR A 129 12.74 5.13 10.76
C TYR A 129 11.85 6.23 10.18
N ALA A 130 12.09 6.56 8.92
CA ALA A 130 11.18 7.36 8.10
C ALA A 130 10.35 6.44 7.19
N LEU A 131 9.09 6.83 6.95
CA LEU A 131 8.13 6.10 6.14
C LEU A 131 7.71 6.96 4.95
N HIS A 132 7.70 6.38 3.75
CA HIS A 132 7.42 7.09 2.51
C HIS A 132 6.40 6.32 1.67
N LEU A 133 5.34 7.02 1.23
CA LEU A 133 4.33 6.48 0.31
C LEU A 133 4.84 6.58 -1.12
N MET A 134 4.85 5.48 -1.85
CA MET A 134 5.33 5.45 -3.21
C MET A 134 4.22 5.83 -4.20
N PRO A 135 4.52 6.66 -5.22
CA PRO A 135 3.53 7.09 -6.19
C PRO A 135 3.00 5.92 -7.03
N VAL A 136 1.68 5.87 -7.18
CA VAL A 136 0.97 4.94 -8.04
C VAL A 136 0.30 5.71 -9.17
N ILE A 137 0.45 5.21 -10.39
CA ILE A 137 -0.21 5.72 -11.59
C ILE A 137 -1.30 4.76 -12.08
N ARG A 138 -2.51 5.29 -12.27
CA ARG A 138 -3.73 4.53 -12.61
C ARG A 138 -4.83 5.45 -13.14
N TYR A 139 -6.00 4.90 -13.47
CA TYR A 139 -7.21 5.71 -13.67
C TYR A 139 -7.62 6.41 -12.36
N PRO A 140 -8.24 7.62 -12.43
CA PRO A 140 -8.61 8.39 -11.25
C PRO A 140 -9.50 7.59 -10.27
N ASN A 141 -9.21 7.64 -8.96
CA ASN A 141 -9.90 6.84 -7.93
C ASN A 141 -11.43 6.91 -7.99
N PHE A 142 -12.00 8.11 -8.19
CA PHE A 142 -13.47 8.28 -8.19
C PHE A 142 -14.13 7.69 -9.44
N THR A 143 -13.45 7.75 -10.59
CA THR A 143 -13.94 7.25 -11.88
C THR A 143 -13.15 6.02 -12.33
N ASP A 144 -12.67 5.23 -11.37
CA ASP A 144 -11.80 4.10 -11.65
C ASP A 144 -12.44 3.16 -12.66
N GLN A 145 -11.61 2.54 -13.50
CA GLN A 145 -12.05 1.52 -14.44
C GLN A 145 -11.72 0.13 -13.89
N SER A 146 -12.75 -0.69 -13.77
CA SER A 146 -12.64 -2.09 -13.44
C SER A 146 -13.12 -2.97 -14.58
N ALA A 147 -12.58 -4.19 -14.64
CA ALA A 147 -12.91 -5.22 -15.59
C ALA A 147 -13.57 -6.41 -14.88
N ASP A 148 -14.48 -7.10 -15.57
CA ASP A 148 -14.98 -8.41 -15.14
C ASP A 148 -14.25 -9.46 -15.97
N ILE A 149 -13.42 -10.27 -15.33
CA ILE A 149 -12.61 -11.29 -15.99
C ILE A 149 -12.95 -12.64 -15.38
N ASP A 150 -13.08 -13.66 -16.22
CA ASP A 150 -13.30 -15.03 -15.79
C ASP A 150 -12.20 -15.43 -14.77
N ILE A 151 -12.63 -15.93 -13.62
CA ILE A 151 -11.75 -16.35 -12.53
C ILE A 151 -10.76 -17.44 -12.96
N ASP A 152 -11.10 -18.23 -13.98
CA ASP A 152 -10.27 -19.31 -14.51
C ASP A 152 -9.10 -18.80 -15.38
N GLN A 153 -9.00 -17.48 -15.61
CA GLN A 153 -7.85 -16.84 -16.27
C GLN A 153 -6.70 -16.46 -15.31
N PHE A 154 -6.83 -16.73 -14.01
CA PHE A 154 -5.83 -16.36 -13.01
C PHE A 154 -5.12 -17.59 -12.45
N PHE A 155 -3.79 -17.58 -12.52
CA PHE A 155 -2.94 -18.66 -12.01
C PHE A 155 -1.97 -18.14 -10.96
N LEU A 156 -1.97 -18.80 -9.81
CA LEU A 156 -1.17 -18.43 -8.66
C LEU A 156 -0.01 -19.41 -8.51
N PRO A 157 1.26 -18.94 -8.45
CA PRO A 157 2.36 -19.79 -8.05
C PRO A 157 2.21 -20.16 -6.57
N LEU A 158 2.14 -21.45 -6.30
CA LEU A 158 2.03 -22.02 -4.96
C LEU A 158 3.08 -23.11 -4.73
N GLY A 159 3.54 -23.23 -3.49
CA GLY A 159 4.65 -24.08 -3.05
C GLY A 159 5.48 -23.40 -1.96
N ASN A 160 5.55 -22.06 -1.99
CA ASN A 160 6.29 -21.24 -1.03
C ASN A 160 5.83 -21.42 0.42
N GLN A 161 4.56 -21.74 0.66
CA GLN A 161 4.00 -22.01 1.98
C GLN A 161 4.58 -23.27 2.66
N ARG A 162 5.21 -24.17 1.89
CA ARG A 162 5.88 -25.40 2.35
C ARG A 162 7.37 -25.47 1.97
N GLY A 163 7.89 -24.43 1.31
CA GLY A 163 9.24 -24.45 0.75
C GLY A 163 9.43 -25.42 -0.42
N GLU A 164 8.36 -25.74 -1.13
CA GLU A 164 8.33 -26.64 -2.29
C GLU A 164 8.45 -25.87 -3.61
N ASP A 165 8.70 -26.59 -4.70
CA ASP A 165 8.74 -26.01 -6.05
C ASP A 165 7.39 -25.39 -6.43
N LEU A 166 7.45 -24.20 -7.05
CA LEU A 166 6.25 -23.47 -7.44
C LEU A 166 5.48 -24.18 -8.55
N GLN A 167 4.18 -24.31 -8.37
CA GLN A 167 3.23 -24.81 -9.35
C GLN A 167 2.17 -23.74 -9.64
N PRO A 168 1.81 -23.53 -10.92
CA PRO A 168 0.70 -22.65 -11.26
C PRO A 168 -0.63 -23.35 -10.93
N VAL A 169 -1.41 -22.77 -10.03
CA VAL A 169 -2.72 -23.29 -9.60
C VAL A 169 -3.81 -22.27 -9.93
N PRO A 170 -4.95 -22.67 -10.53
CA PRO A 170 -6.05 -21.74 -10.83
C PRO A 170 -6.60 -21.06 -9.57
N LEU A 171 -6.93 -19.76 -9.65
CA LEU A 171 -7.52 -19.01 -8.52
C LEU A 171 -8.78 -19.67 -7.97
N ARG A 172 -9.63 -20.21 -8.84
CA ARG A 172 -10.81 -20.98 -8.44
C ARG A 172 -10.45 -22.15 -7.53
N GLU A 173 -9.43 -22.93 -7.87
CA GLU A 173 -8.98 -24.10 -7.09
C GLU A 173 -8.41 -23.67 -5.75
N VAL A 174 -7.60 -22.60 -5.73
CA VAL A 174 -7.04 -22.03 -4.51
C VAL A 174 -8.14 -21.58 -3.56
N LEU A 175 -9.17 -20.90 -4.05
CA LEU A 175 -10.27 -20.44 -3.21
C LEU A 175 -11.15 -21.58 -2.73
N ASP A 176 -11.39 -22.60 -3.56
CA ASP A 176 -12.21 -23.74 -3.20
C ASP A 176 -11.53 -24.64 -2.14
N ASN A 177 -10.19 -24.66 -2.13
CA ASN A 177 -9.40 -25.52 -1.26
C ASN A 177 -8.36 -24.75 -0.43
N LEU A 178 -8.64 -23.48 -0.09
CA LEU A 178 -7.68 -22.54 0.51
C LEU A 178 -6.94 -23.13 1.71
N ARG A 179 -7.62 -23.90 2.55
CA ARG A 179 -7.02 -24.54 3.73
C ARG A 179 -5.77 -25.38 3.40
N ASP A 180 -5.73 -26.02 2.24
CA ASP A 180 -4.62 -26.90 1.84
C ASP A 180 -3.36 -26.11 1.43
N TYR A 181 -3.55 -24.84 1.07
CA TYR A 181 -2.51 -23.90 0.62
C TYR A 181 -2.03 -22.96 1.74
N LEU A 182 -2.46 -23.16 2.97
CA LEU A 182 -1.93 -22.47 4.15
C LEU A 182 -0.66 -23.17 4.67
N THR A 183 0.26 -22.40 5.24
CA THR A 183 1.38 -22.95 6.02
C THR A 183 0.86 -23.62 7.29
N GLU A 184 -0.09 -22.97 7.97
CA GLU A 184 -0.75 -23.49 9.17
C GLU A 184 -2.27 -23.67 8.90
N PRO A 185 -2.70 -24.83 8.36
CA PRO A 185 -4.11 -25.09 8.08
C PRO A 185 -5.03 -24.94 9.30
N ASP A 186 -4.50 -25.20 10.50
CA ASP A 186 -5.23 -25.06 11.78
C ASP A 186 -5.38 -23.59 12.23
N SER A 187 -4.68 -22.65 11.58
CA SER A 187 -4.89 -21.21 11.78
C SER A 187 -6.26 -20.74 11.27
N TRP A 188 -6.93 -21.52 10.43
CA TRP A 188 -8.34 -21.31 10.10
C TRP A 188 -9.23 -22.12 11.05
N ALA A 189 -9.87 -21.45 12.00
CA ALA A 189 -10.73 -22.15 12.95
C ALA A 189 -11.95 -22.79 12.27
N GLY A 190 -12.36 -23.95 12.79
CA GLY A 190 -13.47 -24.73 12.26
C GLY A 190 -13.05 -25.74 11.20
N ARG A 191 -14.01 -26.15 10.36
CA ARG A 191 -13.82 -27.19 9.32
C ARG A 191 -14.01 -26.65 7.89
N GLY A 192 -14.16 -25.35 7.72
CA GLY A 192 -14.30 -24.70 6.41
C GLY A 192 -13.03 -24.90 5.58
N ARG A 193 -13.20 -25.13 4.27
CA ARG A 193 -12.08 -25.32 3.34
C ARG A 193 -12.14 -24.38 2.13
N SER A 194 -13.33 -23.88 1.81
CA SER A 194 -13.60 -23.06 0.63
C SER A 194 -13.99 -21.64 1.02
N LEU A 195 -13.45 -20.66 0.29
CA LEU A 195 -13.95 -19.29 0.22
C LEU A 195 -14.51 -18.98 -1.18
N LEU A 196 -14.77 -19.99 -2.01
CA LEU A 196 -15.45 -19.82 -3.29
C LEU A 196 -16.96 -19.85 -3.09
N ALA A 197 -17.68 -18.87 -3.66
CA ALA A 197 -19.13 -18.82 -3.68
C ALA A 197 -19.68 -19.13 -5.07
N ASP A 198 -20.94 -19.56 -5.17
CA ASP A 198 -21.61 -19.91 -6.45
C ASP A 198 -21.60 -18.76 -7.47
N ARG A 199 -21.54 -17.50 -6.99
CA ARG A 199 -21.48 -16.30 -7.84
C ARG A 199 -20.12 -16.05 -8.48
N ASP A 200 -19.04 -16.64 -7.96
CA ASP A 200 -17.64 -16.35 -8.30
C ASP A 200 -17.28 -16.99 -9.66
N THR A 201 -17.96 -16.54 -10.70
CA THR A 201 -17.66 -16.84 -12.11
C THR A 201 -16.61 -15.89 -12.66
N HIS A 202 -16.65 -14.62 -12.20
CA HIS A 202 -15.72 -13.57 -12.57
C HIS A 202 -15.14 -12.92 -11.32
N VAL A 203 -13.99 -12.28 -11.50
CA VAL A 203 -13.37 -11.39 -10.51
C VAL A 203 -13.39 -9.95 -11.00
N LEU A 204 -13.46 -9.02 -10.05
CA LEU A 204 -13.43 -7.58 -10.28
C LEU A 204 -11.98 -7.11 -10.38
N VAL A 205 -11.53 -6.71 -11.56
CA VAL A 205 -10.11 -6.46 -11.83
C VAL A 205 -9.84 -4.98 -12.04
N SER A 206 -8.72 -4.48 -11.51
CA SER A 206 -8.16 -3.18 -11.89
C SER A 206 -6.65 -3.29 -12.05
N ALA A 207 -6.04 -2.41 -12.85
CA ALA A 207 -4.61 -2.40 -13.08
C ALA A 207 -3.98 -1.02 -12.81
N GLN A 208 -2.75 -1.05 -12.28
CA GLN A 208 -2.01 0.15 -11.89
C GLN A 208 -0.49 -0.10 -11.93
N ALA A 209 0.32 0.97 -11.89
CA ALA A 209 1.77 0.86 -11.79
C ALA A 209 2.33 1.72 -10.65
N CYS A 210 3.32 1.21 -9.90
CA CYS A 210 3.94 1.90 -8.77
C CYS A 210 5.37 2.27 -9.12
N PHE A 211 5.81 3.47 -8.76
CA PHE A 211 7.20 3.90 -8.90
C PHE A 211 7.99 3.60 -7.62
N LEU A 212 8.97 2.69 -7.71
CA LEU A 212 9.88 2.35 -6.63
C LEU A 212 11.16 3.19 -6.72
N PRO A 213 11.73 3.62 -5.58
CA PRO A 213 12.87 4.51 -5.52
C PRO A 213 14.18 3.72 -5.64
N ILE A 214 14.34 2.90 -6.68
CA ILE A 214 15.51 2.02 -6.82
C ILE A 214 16.70 2.83 -7.35
N PRO A 215 17.82 2.94 -6.60
CA PRO A 215 19.04 3.61 -7.05
C PRO A 215 19.59 2.99 -8.34
N GLN A 216 20.62 3.59 -8.93
CA GLN A 216 21.26 3.06 -10.14
C GLN A 216 21.89 1.68 -9.96
N GLN A 217 22.15 1.28 -8.71
CA GLN A 217 22.61 -0.04 -8.32
C GLN A 217 21.95 -0.42 -6.99
N GLY A 218 21.61 -1.69 -6.83
CA GLY A 218 21.03 -2.24 -5.59
C GLY A 218 19.52 -2.46 -5.69
N MET A 219 18.86 -2.50 -4.52
CA MET A 219 17.44 -2.84 -4.40
C MET A 219 16.72 -1.84 -3.49
N ALA A 220 15.41 -1.74 -3.67
CA ALA A 220 14.52 -1.11 -2.69
C ALA A 220 13.71 -2.20 -1.97
N GLU A 221 13.64 -2.13 -0.64
CA GLU A 221 12.71 -2.93 0.16
C GLU A 221 11.42 -2.15 0.38
N PHE A 222 10.27 -2.80 0.22
CA PHE A 222 8.96 -2.17 0.30
C PHE A 222 7.87 -3.16 0.70
N ASN A 223 6.72 -2.63 1.10
CA ASN A 223 5.51 -3.41 1.33
C ASN A 223 4.29 -2.73 0.69
N PRO A 224 3.40 -3.51 0.04
CA PRO A 224 2.01 -3.12 -0.10
C PRO A 224 1.37 -3.00 1.29
N VAL A 225 0.52 -1.99 1.45
CA VAL A 225 -0.20 -1.72 2.70
C VAL A 225 -1.66 -1.54 2.35
N LEU A 226 -2.53 -2.26 3.06
CA LEU A 226 -3.96 -2.23 2.86
C LEU A 226 -4.65 -1.83 4.18
N PHE A 227 -5.57 -0.87 4.10
CA PHE A 227 -6.48 -0.52 5.18
C PHE A 227 -7.91 -0.77 4.70
N ASN A 228 -8.65 -1.63 5.39
CA ASN A 228 -10.07 -1.85 5.06
C ASN A 228 -10.95 -1.19 6.12
N TYR A 229 -11.88 -0.32 5.73
CA TYR A 229 -12.67 0.49 6.66
C TYR A 229 -13.66 -0.30 7.52
N GLN A 230 -13.92 -1.56 7.16
CA GLN A 230 -14.79 -2.45 7.91
C GLN A 230 -13.99 -3.42 8.79
N SER A 231 -12.77 -3.79 8.41
CA SER A 231 -11.90 -4.68 9.19
C SER A 231 -11.51 -4.11 10.56
N TYR A 232 -11.48 -4.99 11.56
CA TYR A 232 -10.91 -4.72 12.88
C TYR A 232 -10.46 -6.04 13.55
N PRO A 233 -9.70 -6.00 14.66
CA PRO A 233 -9.20 -7.20 15.32
C PRO A 233 -10.28 -8.21 15.66
N GLY A 234 -10.03 -9.45 15.26
CA GLY A 234 -10.95 -10.56 15.49
C GLY A 234 -12.12 -10.64 14.51
N ASP A 235 -12.45 -9.60 13.75
CA ASP A 235 -13.59 -9.64 12.79
C ASP A 235 -13.22 -8.95 11.46
N PRO A 236 -12.24 -9.52 10.72
CA PRO A 236 -11.78 -8.99 9.45
C PRO A 236 -12.90 -9.01 8.41
N ALA A 237 -13.00 -7.96 7.59
CA ALA A 237 -13.94 -7.89 6.47
C ALA A 237 -13.31 -8.37 5.15
N VAL A 238 -11.99 -8.58 5.12
CA VAL A 238 -11.24 -9.00 3.92
C VAL A 238 -10.09 -9.93 4.32
N LEU A 239 -9.90 -10.97 3.51
CA LEU A 239 -8.67 -11.75 3.41
C LEU A 239 -7.94 -11.36 2.12
N THR A 240 -6.63 -11.24 2.17
CA THR A 240 -5.79 -10.95 1.01
C THR A 240 -4.95 -12.14 0.59
N LEU A 241 -4.80 -12.33 -0.72
CA LEU A 241 -3.72 -13.11 -1.32
C LEU A 241 -2.76 -12.14 -2.01
N LEU A 242 -1.52 -12.07 -1.51
CA LEU A 242 -0.42 -11.35 -2.15
C LEU A 242 0.33 -12.32 -3.06
N VAL A 243 0.17 -12.15 -4.36
CA VAL A 243 0.72 -13.05 -5.39
C VAL A 243 1.90 -12.40 -6.08
N THR A 244 3.05 -13.04 -6.03
CA THR A 244 4.29 -12.61 -6.70
C THR A 244 4.81 -13.74 -7.57
N ARG A 245 5.79 -13.47 -8.44
CA ARG A 245 6.48 -14.54 -9.18
C ARG A 245 7.17 -15.60 -8.29
N GLN A 246 7.39 -15.31 -7.01
CA GLN A 246 8.07 -16.20 -6.07
C GLN A 246 7.11 -17.01 -5.20
N GLY A 247 5.79 -16.81 -5.35
CA GLY A 247 4.78 -17.51 -4.58
C GLY A 247 3.64 -16.59 -4.11
N THR A 248 2.75 -17.18 -3.32
CA THR A 248 1.50 -16.56 -2.85
C THR A 248 1.44 -16.53 -1.32
N SER A 249 0.97 -15.42 -0.75
CA SER A 249 0.91 -15.22 0.70
C SER A 249 -0.52 -14.87 1.12
N VAL A 250 -1.05 -15.56 2.13
CA VAL A 250 -2.44 -15.43 2.59
C VAL A 250 -2.49 -14.71 3.93
N THR A 251 -3.25 -13.62 4.04
CA THR A 251 -3.31 -12.84 5.29
C THR A 251 -4.69 -12.22 5.48
N VAL A 252 -5.26 -12.31 6.68
CA VAL A 252 -6.47 -11.54 7.03
C VAL A 252 -6.14 -10.09 7.39
N ILE A 253 -7.05 -9.16 7.09
CA ILE A 253 -6.84 -7.72 7.37
C ILE A 253 -7.55 -7.34 8.66
N ASP A 254 -6.80 -6.95 9.68
CA ASP A 254 -7.32 -6.45 10.97
C ASP A 254 -6.96 -4.99 11.28
N ASN A 255 -6.19 -4.34 10.39
CA ASN A 255 -5.71 -2.97 10.51
C ASN A 255 -4.79 -2.66 11.71
N GLN A 256 -4.34 -3.67 12.47
CA GLN A 256 -3.51 -3.45 13.67
C GLN A 256 -2.15 -4.13 13.61
N ARG A 257 -2.09 -5.37 13.15
CA ARG A 257 -0.81 -6.10 13.10
C ARG A 257 0.12 -5.50 12.05
N ASP A 258 1.39 -5.90 12.11
CA ASP A 258 2.33 -5.64 11.03
C ASP A 258 2.56 -4.15 10.71
N GLY A 259 2.35 -3.26 11.68
CA GLY A 259 2.70 -1.83 11.57
C GLY A 259 4.21 -1.60 11.49
N PHE A 260 4.63 -0.44 10.96
CA PHE A 260 6.06 -0.05 10.87
C PHE A 260 6.61 0.41 12.22
N GLU A 261 7.92 0.22 12.42
CA GLU A 261 8.64 0.77 13.59
C GLU A 261 8.65 2.32 13.60
N ALA A 262 8.41 2.96 12.44
CA ALA A 262 8.32 4.40 12.28
C ALA A 262 7.11 5.07 13.00
N GLY A 263 6.23 4.29 13.63
CA GLY A 263 5.08 4.79 14.40
C GLY A 263 3.73 4.54 13.73
N ARG A 264 2.72 5.35 14.09
CA ARG A 264 1.29 5.21 13.68
C ARG A 264 1.16 5.06 12.17
N THR A 265 0.77 3.87 11.72
CA THR A 265 0.59 3.56 10.30
C THR A 265 -0.89 3.49 9.94
N TRP A 266 -1.23 4.07 8.80
CA TRP A 266 -2.51 3.82 8.15
C TRP A 266 -2.39 2.50 7.38
N GLY A 267 -3.11 1.48 7.84
CA GLY A 267 -3.15 0.16 7.19
C GLY A 267 -2.19 -0.88 7.75
N GLN A 268 -2.39 -2.11 7.28
CA GLN A 268 -1.63 -3.31 7.60
C GLN A 268 -0.65 -3.61 6.47
N ARG A 269 0.63 -3.83 6.81
CA ARG A 269 1.62 -4.29 5.82
C ARG A 269 1.32 -5.69 5.35
N LEU A 270 1.55 -5.92 4.07
CA LEU A 270 1.51 -7.24 3.47
C LEU A 270 2.94 -7.73 3.22
N PHE A 271 3.17 -8.99 3.55
CA PHE A 271 4.47 -9.64 3.48
C PHE A 271 4.42 -10.87 2.58
N PHE A 272 5.58 -11.25 2.08
CA PHE A 272 5.77 -12.55 1.44
C PHE A 272 5.88 -13.65 2.50
N ASN A 273 5.12 -14.74 2.33
CA ASN A 273 5.21 -15.96 3.14
C ASN A 273 6.33 -16.87 2.60
N LYS A 274 7.41 -16.95 3.34
CA LYS A 274 8.54 -17.86 3.09
C LYS A 274 8.46 -19.02 4.06
N ASN A 275 7.59 -19.99 3.78
CA ASN A 275 7.42 -21.21 4.57
C ASN A 275 7.15 -20.94 6.07
N GLY A 276 6.22 -20.03 6.36
CA GLY A 276 5.83 -19.64 7.72
C GLY A 276 6.59 -18.44 8.28
N ASP A 277 7.59 -17.93 7.56
CA ASP A 277 8.32 -16.72 7.92
C ASP A 277 7.94 -15.55 7.00
N ARG A 278 7.80 -14.34 7.54
CA ARG A 278 7.49 -13.13 6.79
C ARG A 278 8.76 -12.46 6.26
N ALA A 279 8.70 -11.95 5.03
CA ALA A 279 9.74 -11.13 4.42
C ALA A 279 9.11 -9.99 3.61
N SER A 280 9.67 -8.79 3.69
CA SER A 280 9.27 -7.66 2.83
C SER A 280 9.55 -7.95 1.36
N LEU A 281 8.87 -7.23 0.46
CA LEU A 281 9.16 -7.33 -0.96
C LEU A 281 10.40 -6.52 -1.31
N THR A 282 11.10 -6.96 -2.35
CA THR A 282 12.24 -6.23 -2.91
C THR A 282 11.97 -5.89 -4.36
N GLY A 283 12.51 -4.75 -4.80
CA GLY A 283 12.54 -4.34 -6.20
C GLY A 283 13.97 -4.12 -6.67
N GLN A 284 14.34 -4.73 -7.79
CA GLN A 284 15.62 -4.56 -8.47
C GLN A 284 15.37 -4.00 -9.88
N ARG A 285 16.29 -3.18 -10.41
CA ARG A 285 16.22 -2.77 -11.82
C ARG A 285 16.28 -3.98 -12.74
N LEU A 286 15.48 -3.96 -13.82
CA LEU A 286 15.52 -5.02 -14.82
C LEU A 286 16.90 -5.15 -15.46
N SER A 287 17.59 -4.03 -15.74
CA SER A 287 18.96 -4.04 -16.26
C SER A 287 19.93 -4.81 -15.36
N ASP A 288 19.84 -4.59 -14.05
CA ASP A 288 20.73 -5.21 -13.06
C ASP A 288 20.43 -6.70 -12.94
N TYR A 289 19.14 -7.05 -12.87
CA TYR A 289 18.70 -8.44 -12.84
C TYR A 289 19.18 -9.23 -14.06
N GLN A 290 19.07 -8.65 -15.27
CA GLN A 290 19.54 -9.29 -16.51
C GLN A 290 21.06 -9.44 -16.57
N ALA A 291 21.79 -8.47 -16.03
CA ALA A 291 23.26 -8.55 -15.95
C ALA A 291 23.71 -9.68 -15.00
N GLU A 292 23.00 -9.87 -13.89
CA GLU A 292 23.25 -10.93 -12.91
C GLU A 292 22.73 -12.30 -13.37
N ASN A 293 21.65 -12.33 -14.15
CA ASN A 293 20.94 -13.53 -14.58
C ASN A 293 20.74 -13.56 -16.10
N PRO A 294 21.82 -13.70 -16.90
CA PRO A 294 21.73 -13.67 -18.37
C PRO A 294 20.87 -14.80 -18.96
N ASN A 295 20.60 -15.87 -18.19
CA ASN A 295 19.74 -16.99 -18.57
C ASN A 295 18.48 -17.08 -17.69
N GLY A 296 17.99 -15.96 -17.15
CA GLY A 296 16.89 -15.95 -16.17
C GLY A 296 15.62 -16.67 -16.62
N GLU A 297 14.95 -17.32 -15.67
CA GLU A 297 13.70 -18.03 -15.88
C GLU A 297 12.50 -17.07 -16.04
N PRO A 298 11.48 -17.42 -16.83
CA PRO A 298 10.26 -16.63 -16.98
C PRO A 298 9.42 -16.59 -15.69
N SER A 299 8.48 -15.62 -15.59
CA SER A 299 7.53 -15.57 -14.47
C SER A 299 6.51 -16.70 -14.59
N GLN A 300 6.13 -17.32 -13.47
CA GLN A 300 5.04 -18.32 -13.42
C GLN A 300 3.69 -17.72 -12.98
N ALA A 301 3.69 -16.46 -12.51
CA ALA A 301 2.46 -15.75 -12.17
C ALA A 301 1.90 -15.07 -13.43
N SER A 302 0.65 -15.38 -13.75
CA SER A 302 -0.07 -14.81 -14.90
C SER A 302 -1.44 -14.27 -14.48
N ALA A 303 -1.84 -13.16 -15.11
CA ALA A 303 -3.09 -12.47 -14.85
C ALA A 303 -3.68 -11.99 -16.18
N ALA A 304 -4.78 -12.60 -16.65
CA ALA A 304 -5.45 -12.19 -17.89
C ALA A 304 -4.47 -12.03 -19.07
N GLY A 305 -3.66 -13.07 -19.32
CA GLY A 305 -2.68 -13.08 -20.40
C GLY A 305 -1.38 -12.30 -20.16
N GLU A 306 -1.29 -11.47 -19.11
CA GLU A 306 -0.04 -10.77 -18.75
C GLU A 306 0.81 -11.61 -17.79
N GLU A 307 2.10 -11.74 -18.14
CA GLU A 307 3.15 -12.32 -17.32
C GLU A 307 4.31 -11.32 -17.23
N GLY A 308 4.88 -11.14 -16.05
CA GLY A 308 5.96 -10.17 -15.88
C GLY A 308 6.73 -10.35 -14.59
N LEU A 309 8.05 -10.16 -14.68
CA LEU A 309 8.95 -10.13 -13.52
C LEU A 309 8.65 -8.97 -12.55
N ASN A 310 7.88 -7.99 -13.01
CA ASN A 310 7.56 -6.72 -12.36
C ASN A 310 6.11 -6.63 -11.85
N MET A 311 5.41 -7.76 -11.75
CA MET A 311 3.99 -7.81 -11.42
C MET A 311 3.75 -8.43 -10.04
N VAL A 312 2.82 -7.84 -9.28
CA VAL A 312 2.21 -8.42 -8.09
C VAL A 312 0.70 -8.33 -8.26
N MET A 313 -0.02 -9.41 -7.94
CA MET A 313 -1.47 -9.32 -7.77
C MET A 313 -1.80 -9.22 -6.29
N LEU A 314 -2.67 -8.29 -5.94
CA LEU A 314 -3.32 -8.26 -4.64
C LEU A 314 -4.77 -8.67 -4.81
N ILE A 315 -5.13 -9.84 -4.30
CA ILE A 315 -6.48 -10.38 -4.38
C ILE A 315 -7.16 -10.16 -3.04
N GLN A 316 -8.30 -9.46 -3.01
CA GLN A 316 -9.13 -9.27 -1.84
C GLN A 316 -10.35 -10.20 -1.92
N VAL A 317 -10.50 -11.05 -0.91
CA VAL A 317 -11.64 -11.95 -0.71
C VAL A 317 -12.49 -11.40 0.43
N PRO A 318 -13.68 -10.86 0.16
CA PRO A 318 -14.55 -10.33 1.20
C PRO A 318 -15.01 -11.42 2.18
N LEU A 319 -14.95 -11.10 3.47
CA LEU A 319 -15.28 -11.96 4.58
C LEU A 319 -16.48 -11.44 5.37
N ARG A 320 -17.30 -12.37 5.89
CA ARG A 320 -18.45 -12.03 6.72
C ARG A 320 -17.98 -11.58 8.08
N GLN A 321 -18.44 -10.40 8.47
CA GLN A 321 -18.27 -9.91 9.83
C GLN A 321 -19.39 -10.43 10.72
N ARG A 322 -19.02 -10.89 11.91
CA ARG A 322 -19.95 -11.37 12.94
C ARG A 322 -20.67 -10.21 13.61
N GLN A 323 -19.98 -9.09 13.77
CA GLN A 323 -20.52 -7.84 14.27
C GLN A 323 -20.12 -6.73 13.30
N PRO A 324 -20.89 -6.53 12.22
CA PRO A 324 -20.60 -5.46 11.27
C PRO A 324 -20.48 -4.14 12.03
N ALA A 325 -19.26 -3.63 12.12
CA ALA A 325 -19.04 -2.33 12.71
C ALA A 325 -19.60 -1.31 11.72
N ASN A 326 -20.49 -0.44 12.18
CA ASN A 326 -20.67 0.83 11.50
C ASN A 326 -19.37 1.62 11.71
N PHE A 327 -18.48 1.50 10.72
CA PHE A 327 -17.16 2.17 10.61
C PHE A 327 -16.14 1.75 11.68
N GLY A 328 -15.22 0.87 11.28
CA GLY A 328 -14.12 0.40 12.09
C GLY A 328 -12.99 1.42 12.15
N LEU A 329 -13.00 2.29 13.17
CA LEU A 329 -11.81 3.03 13.60
C LEU A 329 -11.64 2.82 15.11
N GLU A 330 -11.03 1.71 15.52
CA GLU A 330 -10.54 1.50 16.89
C GLU A 330 -9.08 1.96 16.99
N ASP A 331 -8.79 2.84 17.95
CA ASP A 331 -7.46 3.14 18.54
C ASP A 331 -6.24 3.41 17.62
N ALA A 332 -6.43 3.63 16.32
CA ALA A 332 -5.43 4.31 15.52
C ALA A 332 -5.46 5.78 15.94
N ASP A 333 -4.53 6.20 16.79
CA ASP A 333 -4.35 7.60 17.12
C ASP A 333 -3.79 8.27 15.84
N ILE A 334 -4.68 8.77 14.98
CA ILE A 334 -4.44 9.08 13.56
C ILE A 334 -3.67 10.41 13.43
N THR A 335 -2.41 10.33 13.04
CA THR A 335 -1.71 11.47 12.42
C THR A 335 -1.33 11.06 11.02
N MET A 336 -2.11 11.54 10.03
CA MET A 336 -1.65 11.56 8.64
C MET A 336 -0.39 12.42 8.60
N VAL A 337 0.78 11.79 8.54
CA VAL A 337 2.03 12.51 8.33
C VAL A 337 1.98 13.04 6.91
N SER A 338 1.52 14.29 6.77
CA SER A 338 1.78 15.06 5.57
C SER A 338 3.29 15.08 5.40
N PRO A 339 3.86 14.59 4.27
CA PRO A 339 5.29 14.67 4.07
C PRO A 339 5.71 16.14 4.23
N PRO A 340 6.79 16.41 4.99
CA PRO A 340 7.27 17.77 5.19
C PRO A 340 7.45 18.43 3.82
N SER A 341 6.80 19.59 3.66
CA SER A 341 6.89 20.35 2.42
C SER A 341 8.24 21.04 2.36
N ALA A 342 9.24 20.36 1.79
CA ALA A 342 10.39 21.04 1.22
C ALA A 342 10.06 21.36 -0.24
N ALA A 343 9.61 22.59 -0.49
CA ALA A 343 9.63 23.14 -1.84
C ALA A 343 11.10 23.32 -2.25
N MET A 344 11.73 22.25 -2.74
CA MET A 344 13.02 22.35 -3.39
C MET A 344 12.79 22.80 -4.82
N GLY A 345 13.37 23.95 -5.17
CA GLY A 345 13.38 24.45 -6.54
C GLY A 345 13.88 23.37 -7.50
N SER A 346 13.29 23.35 -8.69
CA SER A 346 13.61 22.44 -9.79
C SER A 346 15.12 22.44 -10.09
N ALA A 347 15.87 21.58 -9.41
CA ALA A 347 17.18 21.18 -9.89
C ALA A 347 16.94 20.59 -11.28
N ALA A 348 17.74 21.00 -12.27
CA ALA A 348 17.65 20.47 -13.63
C ALA A 348 17.69 18.94 -13.56
N ARG A 349 16.53 18.31 -13.70
CA ARG A 349 16.43 16.86 -13.61
C ARG A 349 16.96 16.30 -14.94
N GLY A 350 17.79 15.26 -14.85
CA GLY A 350 18.26 14.54 -16.02
C GLY A 350 17.11 13.89 -16.79
N PRO A 351 17.39 13.21 -17.92
CA PRO A 351 16.35 12.44 -18.62
C PRO A 351 15.73 11.38 -17.70
N SER A 352 14.52 10.95 -18.03
CA SER A 352 13.87 9.81 -17.37
C SER A 352 14.79 8.58 -17.38
N ASN A 353 14.79 7.85 -16.28
CA ASN A 353 15.46 6.55 -16.13
C ASN A 353 14.50 5.46 -15.64
N VAL A 354 13.22 5.62 -15.95
CA VAL A 354 12.19 4.64 -15.63
C VAL A 354 12.43 3.36 -16.42
N GLU A 355 12.37 2.23 -15.71
CA GLU A 355 12.35 0.89 -16.29
C GLU A 355 11.51 -0.05 -15.42
N GLU A 356 11.37 -1.32 -15.80
CA GLU A 356 10.68 -2.30 -14.97
C GLU A 356 11.49 -2.63 -13.71
N ALA A 357 10.78 -2.82 -12.58
CA ALA A 357 11.37 -3.32 -11.35
C ALA A 357 11.06 -4.80 -11.20
N VAL A 358 12.08 -5.66 -11.23
CA VAL A 358 11.95 -7.09 -10.93
C VAL A 358 11.64 -7.25 -9.45
N ILE A 359 10.54 -7.94 -9.14
CA ILE A 359 10.08 -8.14 -7.76
C ILE A 359 10.68 -9.41 -7.18
N GLY A 360 11.11 -9.33 -5.92
CA GLY A 360 11.49 -10.47 -5.10
C GLY A 360 11.03 -10.30 -3.66
N HIS A 361 11.66 -11.03 -2.74
CA HIS A 361 11.51 -10.87 -1.30
C HIS A 361 12.87 -10.63 -0.64
N GLY A 362 12.84 -9.97 0.51
CA GLY A 362 13.99 -9.64 1.33
C GLY A 362 14.39 -10.77 2.29
N ALA A 363 15.05 -10.36 3.38
CA ALA A 363 15.41 -11.24 4.48
C ALA A 363 14.17 -11.61 5.33
N VAL A 364 14.29 -12.70 6.10
CA VAL A 364 13.25 -13.09 7.08
C VAL A 364 13.23 -12.08 8.22
N GLU A 365 12.04 -11.59 8.55
CA GLU A 365 11.80 -10.59 9.61
C GLU A 365 11.10 -11.17 10.84
N GLY A 366 10.62 -12.40 10.78
CA GLY A 366 9.91 -13.08 11.86
C GLY A 366 8.82 -14.02 11.36
N PRO A 367 7.97 -14.55 12.26
CA PRO A 367 6.88 -15.45 11.87
C PRO A 367 5.82 -14.73 11.02
N PHE A 368 5.26 -15.45 10.07
CA PHE A 368 4.16 -15.02 9.22
C PHE A 368 2.82 -15.36 9.88
N THR A 369 1.84 -14.47 9.80
CA THR A 369 0.49 -14.68 10.34
C THR A 369 -0.53 -14.78 9.22
N GLU A 370 -1.19 -15.93 9.10
CA GLU A 370 -2.22 -16.18 8.09
C GLU A 370 -3.62 -15.77 8.60
N ILE A 371 -4.42 -16.73 9.07
CA ILE A 371 -5.83 -16.54 9.47
C ILE A 371 -5.97 -16.30 10.98
N ALA A 372 -4.89 -16.41 11.75
CA ALA A 372 -4.82 -16.04 13.17
C ALA A 372 -5.87 -16.72 14.08
N GLY A 373 -6.22 -17.97 13.78
CA GLY A 373 -7.20 -18.74 14.55
C GLY A 373 -8.65 -18.29 14.35
N LEU A 374 -8.94 -17.52 13.29
CA LEU A 374 -10.26 -16.94 13.08
C LEU A 374 -11.19 -17.87 12.29
N PRO A 375 -12.49 -17.95 12.64
CA PRO A 375 -13.47 -18.74 11.91
C PRO A 375 -14.03 -17.94 10.73
N ILE A 376 -13.17 -17.61 9.76
CA ILE A 376 -13.55 -16.77 8.62
C ILE A 376 -14.55 -17.49 7.69
N GLU A 377 -15.45 -16.71 7.09
CA GLU A 377 -16.43 -17.16 6.10
C GLU A 377 -16.51 -16.17 4.94
N ARG A 378 -16.72 -16.65 3.72
CA ARG A 378 -16.87 -15.83 2.51
C ARG A 378 -18.13 -14.96 2.57
N ASP A 379 -18.00 -13.66 2.30
CA ASP A 379 -19.14 -12.73 2.15
C ASP A 379 -19.55 -12.56 0.69
N ASP A 380 -20.35 -13.51 0.22
CA ASP A 380 -20.89 -13.60 -1.14
C ASP A 380 -21.68 -12.38 -1.61
N ARG A 381 -22.00 -11.40 -0.76
CA ARG A 381 -22.57 -10.13 -1.23
C ARG A 381 -21.60 -9.33 -2.08
N PHE A 382 -20.30 -9.47 -1.87
CA PHE A 382 -19.27 -8.70 -2.58
C PHE A 382 -18.48 -9.59 -3.55
N PRO A 383 -18.05 -9.07 -4.71
CA PRO A 383 -17.16 -9.79 -5.61
C PRO A 383 -15.76 -9.98 -4.99
N ILE A 384 -15.01 -10.95 -5.50
CA ILE A 384 -13.56 -11.02 -5.26
C ILE A 384 -12.89 -9.97 -6.14
N ARG A 385 -11.98 -9.17 -5.56
CA ARG A 385 -11.25 -8.13 -6.29
C ARG A 385 -9.81 -8.54 -6.55
N VAL A 386 -9.32 -8.32 -7.75
CA VAL A 386 -7.92 -8.49 -8.15
C VAL A 386 -7.34 -7.14 -8.57
N THR A 387 -6.29 -6.71 -7.88
CA THR A 387 -5.52 -5.52 -8.25
C THR A 387 -4.20 -5.98 -8.88
N VAL A 388 -4.05 -5.77 -10.19
CA VAL A 388 -2.82 -6.04 -10.93
C VAL A 388 -1.89 -4.83 -10.79
N GLN A 389 -0.83 -4.97 -10.00
CA GLN A 389 0.13 -3.92 -9.70
C GLN A 389 1.45 -4.20 -10.42
N PHE A 390 1.77 -3.37 -11.41
CA PHE A 390 3.09 -3.32 -12.02
C PHE A 390 4.04 -2.45 -11.20
N TYR A 391 5.35 -2.69 -11.28
CA TYR A 391 6.35 -1.91 -10.58
C TYR A 391 7.41 -1.36 -11.54
N LYS A 392 7.71 -0.08 -11.37
CA LYS A 392 8.68 0.69 -12.17
C LYS A 392 9.80 1.17 -11.28
N ALA A 393 11.04 0.95 -11.69
CA ALA A 393 12.23 1.48 -11.02
C ALA A 393 12.51 2.92 -11.49
N THR A 394 12.78 3.85 -10.58
CA THR A 394 13.34 5.16 -10.91
C THR A 394 14.34 5.60 -9.84
N SER A 395 15.40 6.30 -10.26
CA SER A 395 16.37 6.88 -9.33
C SER A 395 16.30 8.41 -9.27
N ASN A 396 15.37 9.02 -10.01
CA ASN A 396 15.30 10.48 -10.16
C ASN A 396 13.87 11.04 -10.17
N GLY A 397 12.84 10.19 -10.12
CA GLY A 397 11.44 10.60 -10.12
C GLY A 397 11.01 11.36 -11.39
N VAL A 398 11.72 11.19 -12.50
CA VAL A 398 11.38 11.80 -13.79
C VAL A 398 10.70 10.77 -14.67
N VAL A 399 9.55 11.13 -15.22
CA VAL A 399 8.85 10.34 -16.25
C VAL A 399 8.89 11.08 -17.58
N SER A 400 9.08 10.32 -18.66
CA SER A 400 8.95 10.79 -20.03
C SER A 400 7.61 10.38 -20.62
N GLU A 401 7.21 11.01 -21.72
CA GLU A 401 5.98 10.65 -22.43
C GLU A 401 5.97 9.19 -22.89
N LYS A 402 7.13 8.64 -23.25
CA LYS A 402 7.27 7.23 -23.60
C LYS A 402 6.95 6.32 -22.41
N ASP A 403 7.41 6.68 -21.20
CA ASP A 403 7.18 5.86 -20.01
C ASP A 403 5.68 5.79 -19.68
N ILE A 404 4.99 6.93 -19.77
CA ILE A 404 3.55 7.01 -19.50
C ILE A 404 2.74 6.28 -20.59
N GLN A 405 3.13 6.38 -21.85
CA GLN A 405 2.53 5.57 -22.93
C GLN A 405 2.68 4.07 -22.67
N GLN A 406 3.88 3.62 -22.28
CA GLN A 406 4.14 2.21 -21.99
C GLN A 406 3.34 1.72 -20.79
N ILE A 407 3.26 2.51 -19.72
CA ILE A 407 2.42 2.22 -18.55
C ILE A 407 0.95 2.13 -18.96
N ARG A 408 0.45 3.11 -19.73
CA ARG A 408 -0.94 3.13 -20.19
C ARG A 408 -1.29 1.91 -21.05
N GLN A 409 -0.37 1.49 -21.92
CA GLN A 409 -0.52 0.28 -22.74
C GLN A 409 -0.52 -0.98 -21.88
N GLN A 410 0.40 -1.09 -20.93
CA GLN A 410 0.46 -2.24 -20.02
C GLN A 410 -0.79 -2.36 -19.14
N ILE A 411 -1.29 -1.24 -18.61
CA ILE A 411 -2.57 -1.19 -17.91
C ILE A 411 -3.70 -1.63 -18.85
N ALA A 412 -3.74 -1.13 -20.10
CA ALA A 412 -4.80 -1.46 -21.05
C ALA A 412 -4.95 -2.97 -21.30
N ARG A 413 -3.82 -3.68 -21.46
CA ARG A 413 -3.81 -5.09 -21.82
C ARG A 413 -4.51 -5.99 -20.81
N VAL A 414 -4.48 -5.63 -19.52
CA VAL A 414 -5.22 -6.35 -18.46
C VAL A 414 -6.73 -6.34 -18.72
N TYR A 415 -7.24 -5.34 -19.45
CA TYR A 415 -8.67 -5.21 -19.76
C TYR A 415 -9.05 -5.80 -21.13
N ASP A 416 -8.09 -6.25 -21.95
CA ASP A 416 -8.38 -6.71 -23.32
C ASP A 416 -9.21 -8.00 -23.35
N ASP A 417 -9.03 -8.87 -22.34
CA ASP A 417 -9.74 -10.16 -22.20
C ASP A 417 -10.98 -10.07 -21.28
N ALA A 418 -11.43 -8.85 -20.94
CA ALA A 418 -12.56 -8.65 -20.04
C ALA A 418 -13.91 -8.71 -20.77
N ASP A 419 -14.89 -9.38 -20.14
CA ASP A 419 -16.26 -9.43 -20.65
C ASP A 419 -16.99 -8.09 -20.45
N TYR A 420 -16.58 -7.33 -19.41
CA TYR A 420 -17.09 -6.00 -19.12
C TYR A 420 -15.97 -5.08 -18.67
N VAL A 421 -16.01 -3.81 -19.07
CA VAL A 421 -15.14 -2.74 -18.58
C VAL A 421 -15.98 -1.52 -18.26
N GLY A 422 -15.80 -0.96 -17.07
CA GLY A 422 -16.52 0.23 -16.63
C GLY A 422 -16.23 0.60 -15.18
N SER A 423 -16.84 1.68 -14.71
CA SER A 423 -16.68 2.14 -13.34
C SER A 423 -17.74 1.60 -12.40
N LEU A 424 -17.34 1.24 -11.18
CA LEU A 424 -18.30 0.88 -10.12
C LEU A 424 -19.12 2.08 -9.65
N VAL A 425 -18.60 3.30 -9.79
CA VAL A 425 -19.12 4.50 -9.13
C VAL A 425 -19.99 5.35 -10.04
N VAL A 426 -19.61 5.49 -11.31
CA VAL A 426 -20.23 6.48 -12.22
C VAL A 426 -21.04 5.88 -13.37
N ASP A 427 -20.92 4.58 -13.62
CA ASP A 427 -21.58 3.94 -14.77
C ASP A 427 -22.95 3.34 -14.46
N GLY A 428 -23.38 3.36 -13.20
CA GLY A 428 -24.65 2.79 -12.74
C GLY A 428 -24.67 1.26 -12.67
N LEU A 429 -25.82 0.70 -12.29
CA LEU A 429 -26.06 -0.75 -12.32
C LEU A 429 -26.25 -1.22 -13.76
N ARG A 430 -25.40 -2.14 -14.21
CA ARG A 430 -25.40 -2.72 -15.56
C ARG A 430 -25.60 -4.23 -15.56
N GLY A 431 -25.82 -4.85 -14.41
CA GLY A 431 -25.98 -6.30 -14.27
C GLY A 431 -24.66 -7.05 -14.49
N ARG A 432 -23.53 -6.41 -14.17
CA ARG A 432 -22.20 -7.02 -14.23
C ARG A 432 -22.13 -8.24 -13.28
N PRO A 433 -21.49 -9.35 -13.67
CA PRO A 433 -21.23 -10.47 -12.76
C PRO A 433 -20.58 -10.09 -11.43
N THR A 434 -19.76 -9.02 -11.44
CA THR A 434 -19.06 -8.51 -10.27
C THR A 434 -19.77 -7.36 -9.55
N GLU A 435 -20.99 -6.98 -9.92
CA GLU A 435 -21.80 -6.06 -9.09
C GLU A 435 -22.08 -6.69 -7.72
N TYR A 436 -21.97 -5.90 -6.64
CA TYR A 436 -22.24 -6.41 -5.30
C TYR A 436 -23.74 -6.44 -5.02
N ASP A 437 -24.18 -7.29 -4.09
CA ASP A 437 -25.55 -7.38 -3.63
C ASP A 437 -25.77 -6.45 -2.43
N GLY A 438 -26.78 -5.57 -2.53
CA GLY A 438 -27.17 -4.68 -1.44
C GLY A 438 -27.62 -3.30 -1.92
N PRO A 439 -27.82 -2.36 -0.98
CA PRO A 439 -28.10 -0.97 -1.30
C PRO A 439 -26.92 -0.32 -2.04
N HIS A 440 -27.22 0.39 -3.12
CA HIS A 440 -26.23 1.10 -3.93
C HIS A 440 -26.28 2.63 -3.75
N GLU A 441 -27.12 3.10 -2.85
CA GLU A 441 -27.28 4.52 -2.51
C GLU A 441 -26.69 4.77 -1.13
N GLU A 442 -25.98 5.90 -0.98
CA GLU A 442 -25.47 6.35 0.31
C GLU A 442 -26.64 6.64 1.27
N PRO A 443 -26.71 5.98 2.44
CA PRO A 443 -27.75 6.23 3.42
C PRO A 443 -27.76 7.69 3.91
N GLU A 444 -28.96 8.23 4.14
CA GLU A 444 -29.11 9.49 4.86
C GLU A 444 -28.53 9.34 6.29
N GLY A 445 -27.65 10.25 6.71
CA GLY A 445 -27.00 10.20 8.02
C GLY A 445 -25.67 9.46 8.08
N TRP A 446 -25.15 8.95 6.95
CA TRP A 446 -23.90 8.17 6.91
C TRP A 446 -22.74 8.87 7.62
N TRP A 447 -22.54 10.16 7.34
CA TRP A 447 -21.43 10.93 7.92
C TRP A 447 -21.64 11.23 9.40
N GLU A 448 -22.88 11.52 9.81
CA GLU A 448 -23.22 11.70 11.22
C GLU A 448 -22.88 10.44 12.03
N ASP A 449 -23.29 9.28 11.51
CA ASP A 449 -22.99 7.98 12.12
C ASP A 449 -21.48 7.72 12.15
N PHE A 450 -20.78 7.92 11.03
CA PHE A 450 -19.32 7.78 10.95
C PHE A 450 -18.62 8.61 12.03
N TRP A 451 -18.92 9.91 12.11
CA TRP A 451 -18.29 10.80 13.07
C TRP A 451 -18.69 10.51 14.52
N GLN A 452 -19.89 9.98 14.76
CA GLN A 452 -20.30 9.53 16.08
C GLN A 452 -19.46 8.34 16.54
N HIS A 453 -19.33 7.30 15.71
CA HIS A 453 -18.51 6.13 16.02
C HIS A 453 -17.03 6.51 16.24
N TYR A 454 -16.48 7.37 15.37
CA TYR A 454 -15.11 7.87 15.53
C TYR A 454 -14.89 8.57 16.88
N ARG A 455 -15.84 9.41 17.31
CA ARG A 455 -15.75 10.12 18.60
C ARG A 455 -15.93 9.20 19.80
N ASP A 456 -16.79 8.19 19.69
CA ASP A 456 -17.05 7.28 20.81
C ASP A 456 -15.90 6.31 21.06
N ARG A 457 -15.04 6.07 20.07
CA ARG A 457 -13.84 5.22 20.17
C ARG A 457 -12.55 5.96 20.53
N ILE A 458 -12.55 7.30 20.53
CA ILE A 458 -11.41 8.14 20.98
C ILE A 458 -11.48 8.46 22.49
N LYS A 459 -12.58 8.10 23.16
CA LYS A 459 -12.73 8.22 24.61
C LYS A 459 -12.31 6.93 25.30
#